data_AF-A0A959LYH4-F1
#
_entry.id   AF-A0A959LYH4-F1
#
_cell.length_a   1.000
_cell.length_b   1.000
_cell.length_c   1.000
_cell.angle_alpha   90.00
_cell.angle_beta   90.00
_cell.angle_gamma   90.00
#
_symmetry.space_group_name_H-M   'P 1'
#
loop_
_entity.id
_entity.type
_entity.pdbx_description
1 polymer ?
#
loop_
_entity_poly.entity_id
_entity_poly.type
_entity_poly.pdbx_seq_one_letter_code
_entity_poly.pdbx_strand_id
1 'polypeptide(L)'
;MRLLSLFFLLIACANPTPKSENVVASKPPVQEPQVEVKSVSNTPITGFTLEYVMGKFDPAKHPDFTKIPTAYADEAGRYLRKDALEAFIQMYESAKKEGINLKIRSATRNFDYQKGIWERKWTGATKVSGKDLSITIPNPVERARKILEYSSMPGTSRHHWGTDIDLNNFENAYFESGQGLKEYEWLQANASTYGFCQVYSEKGPNRKEGYNLEKWHWSYLPVAKELTAFAERQLTNKDISGFLGAETASEIRVVEKYVLGINPACK
;
A
#
# COMPACT_ATOMS: atom_id res chain seq x y z
N MET A 1 -55.92 -67.16 -11.32
CA MET A 1 -55.11 -66.96 -10.11
C MET A 1 -53.96 -67.96 -10.12
N ARG A 2 -52.85 -67.62 -10.78
CA ARG A 2 -51.65 -68.48 -10.90
C ARG A 2 -50.40 -67.59 -10.97
N LEU A 3 -49.39 -68.07 -10.24
CA LEU A 3 -48.07 -67.51 -9.96
C LEU A 3 -47.33 -66.98 -11.21
N LEU A 4 -46.70 -65.81 -11.09
CA LEU A 4 -45.56 -65.42 -11.91
C LEU A 4 -44.27 -65.68 -11.11
N SER A 5 -43.49 -66.66 -11.56
CA SER A 5 -42.10 -66.86 -11.16
C SER A 5 -41.22 -65.76 -11.78
N LEU A 6 -40.46 -65.04 -10.96
CA LEU A 6 -39.35 -64.22 -11.42
C LEU A 6 -38.03 -64.92 -11.09
N PHE A 7 -37.23 -65.08 -12.14
CA PHE A 7 -35.88 -65.65 -12.18
C PHE A 7 -34.91 -64.88 -11.27
N PHE A 8 -34.20 -65.59 -10.38
CA PHE A 8 -33.02 -65.08 -9.69
C PHE A 8 -31.79 -65.30 -10.58
N LEU A 9 -31.13 -64.21 -10.96
CA LEU A 9 -29.87 -64.22 -11.69
C LEU A 9 -28.71 -64.21 -10.66
N LEU A 10 -27.92 -65.28 -10.63
CA LEU A 10 -26.65 -65.35 -9.89
C LEU A 10 -25.57 -64.59 -10.67
N ILE A 11 -25.00 -63.55 -10.06
CA ILE A 11 -23.72 -62.96 -10.50
C ILE A 11 -22.78 -62.97 -9.30
N ALA A 12 -21.78 -63.86 -9.37
CA ALA A 12 -20.59 -63.81 -8.54
C ALA A 12 -19.60 -62.81 -9.17
N CYS A 13 -19.11 -61.86 -8.38
CA CYS A 13 -17.94 -61.05 -8.74
C CYS A 13 -17.07 -60.84 -7.49
N ALA A 14 -15.77 -61.00 -7.71
CA ALA A 14 -14.70 -61.18 -6.74
C ALA A 14 -14.48 -59.99 -5.80
N ASN A 15 -14.01 -60.31 -4.59
CA ASN A 15 -13.49 -59.33 -3.63
C ASN A 15 -12.24 -58.62 -4.21
N PRO A 16 -12.17 -57.28 -4.20
CA PRO A 16 -10.93 -56.57 -4.47
C PRO A 16 -10.00 -56.64 -3.25
N THR A 17 -8.73 -56.95 -3.52
CA THR A 17 -7.61 -56.85 -2.59
C THR A 17 -7.42 -55.40 -2.10
N PRO A 18 -7.04 -55.17 -0.83
CA PRO A 18 -6.74 -53.84 -0.35
C PRO A 18 -5.46 -53.30 -1.01
N LYS A 19 -5.58 -52.12 -1.64
CA LYS A 19 -4.44 -51.35 -2.16
C LYS A 19 -3.63 -50.82 -0.98
N SER A 20 -2.31 -50.99 -1.04
CA SER A 20 -1.36 -50.38 -0.11
C SER A 20 -1.42 -48.85 -0.24
N GLU A 21 -1.66 -48.17 0.87
CA GLU A 21 -1.48 -46.73 0.98
C GLU A 21 0.02 -46.41 0.87
N ASN A 22 0.39 -45.65 -0.16
CA ASN A 22 1.69 -45.02 -0.25
C ASN A 22 1.74 -43.90 0.80
N VAL A 23 2.48 -44.13 1.88
CA VAL A 23 2.84 -43.11 2.86
C VAL A 23 3.73 -42.07 2.16
N VAL A 24 3.15 -40.91 1.88
CA VAL A 24 3.91 -39.72 1.49
C VAL A 24 4.75 -39.32 2.70
N ALA A 25 6.06 -39.48 2.60
CA ALA A 25 7.01 -38.99 3.58
C ALA A 25 6.85 -37.47 3.72
N SER A 26 6.29 -37.04 4.85
CA SER A 26 6.23 -35.64 5.22
C SER A 26 7.66 -35.12 5.40
N LYS A 27 7.98 -34.03 4.70
CA LYS A 27 9.19 -33.26 5.01
C LYS A 27 9.13 -32.82 6.48
N PRO A 28 10.24 -32.88 7.23
CA PRO A 28 10.29 -32.34 8.58
C PRO A 28 9.87 -30.86 8.57
N PRO A 29 9.20 -30.38 9.63
CA PRO A 29 8.90 -28.96 9.77
C PRO A 29 10.21 -28.18 9.69
N VAL A 30 10.30 -27.28 8.71
CA VAL A 30 11.35 -26.25 8.72
C VAL A 30 11.06 -25.40 9.94
N GLN A 31 11.93 -25.48 10.95
CA GLN A 31 11.87 -24.59 12.09
C GLN A 31 11.97 -23.16 11.56
N GLU A 32 10.90 -22.38 11.73
CA GLU A 32 10.92 -20.94 11.52
C GLU A 32 12.04 -20.36 12.39
N PRO A 33 13.03 -19.65 11.80
CA PRO A 33 13.95 -18.89 12.60
C PRO A 33 13.13 -17.84 13.36
N GLN A 34 13.10 -17.97 14.69
CA GLN A 34 12.57 -16.96 15.59
C GLN A 34 13.45 -15.72 15.49
N VAL A 35 13.18 -14.87 14.51
CA VAL A 35 13.70 -13.51 14.47
C VAL A 35 13.00 -12.78 15.59
N GLU A 36 13.74 -12.49 16.66
CA GLU A 36 13.31 -11.65 17.76
C GLU A 36 13.03 -10.24 17.20
N VAL A 37 11.79 -10.02 16.74
CA VAL A 37 11.30 -8.70 16.35
C VAL A 37 11.31 -7.87 17.61
N LYS A 38 12.33 -7.00 17.74
CA LYS A 38 12.36 -6.00 18.80
C LYS A 38 11.05 -5.22 18.71
N SER A 39 10.19 -5.43 19.69
CA SER A 39 8.91 -4.74 19.83
C SER A 39 9.20 -3.24 19.80
N VAL A 40 8.84 -2.60 18.69
CA VAL A 40 8.88 -1.14 18.57
C VAL A 40 7.96 -0.60 19.66
N SER A 41 8.48 0.34 20.46
CA SER A 41 7.82 0.84 21.65
C SER A 41 6.36 1.25 21.38
N ASN A 42 5.40 0.62 22.08
CA ASN A 42 3.97 0.95 22.07
C ASN A 42 3.64 2.28 22.77
N THR A 43 4.58 3.22 22.88
CA THR A 43 4.29 4.54 23.44
C THR A 43 3.59 5.38 22.37
N PRO A 44 2.39 5.94 22.64
CA PRO A 44 1.72 6.82 21.70
C PRO A 44 2.66 7.97 21.30
N ILE A 45 2.90 8.13 20.00
CA ILE A 45 3.63 9.29 19.50
C ILE A 45 2.70 10.50 19.68
N THR A 46 2.99 11.32 20.68
CA THR A 46 2.24 12.55 20.95
C THR A 46 2.92 13.72 20.24
N GLY A 47 2.14 14.76 19.90
CA GLY A 47 2.68 16.01 19.35
C GLY A 47 2.57 16.21 17.83
N PHE A 48 1.73 15.43 17.13
CA PHE A 48 1.40 15.75 15.74
C PHE A 48 0.64 17.08 15.62
N THR A 49 0.91 17.80 14.53
CA THR A 49 0.24 19.06 14.18
C THR A 49 -0.40 18.94 12.80
N LEU A 50 -1.31 19.85 12.46
CA LEU A 50 -1.85 19.92 11.10
C LEU A 50 -0.75 20.18 10.07
N GLU A 51 0.22 21.03 10.39
CA GLU A 51 1.37 21.30 9.52
C GLU A 51 2.19 20.02 9.25
N TYR A 52 2.36 19.17 10.26
CA TYR A 52 2.99 17.85 10.08
C TYR A 52 2.17 16.96 9.14
N VAL A 53 0.88 16.78 9.41
CA VAL A 53 -0.01 15.91 8.60
C VAL A 53 -0.10 16.38 7.15
N MET A 54 -0.09 17.70 6.94
CA MET A 54 -0.12 18.32 5.62
C MET A 54 1.25 18.40 4.94
N GLY A 55 2.32 17.93 5.60
CA GLY A 55 3.67 17.92 5.03
C GLY A 55 4.31 19.29 4.92
N LYS A 56 3.84 20.30 5.65
CA LYS A 56 4.34 21.67 5.63
C LYS A 56 5.54 21.84 6.56
N PHE A 57 6.58 21.04 6.30
CA PHE A 57 7.86 21.09 6.99
C PHE A 57 8.99 20.66 6.07
N ASP A 58 10.22 20.90 6.50
CA ASP A 58 11.43 20.44 5.81
C ASP A 58 11.92 19.13 6.44
N PRO A 59 11.82 17.97 5.77
CA PRO A 59 12.25 16.70 6.35
C PRO A 59 13.76 16.65 6.61
N ALA A 60 14.58 17.51 5.97
CA ALA A 60 16.00 17.57 6.27
C ALA A 60 16.30 18.24 7.63
N LYS A 61 15.34 18.99 8.18
CA LYS A 61 15.45 19.72 9.46
C LYS A 61 14.61 19.11 10.57
N HIS A 62 13.74 18.15 10.26
CA HIS A 62 12.83 17.56 11.23
C HIS A 62 13.52 16.43 12.01
N PRO A 63 13.46 16.40 13.35
CA PRO A 63 14.22 15.45 14.19
C PRO A 63 13.85 13.97 13.94
N ASP A 64 12.61 13.70 13.55
CA ASP A 64 12.14 12.34 13.29
C ASP A 64 12.63 11.76 11.95
N PHE A 65 13.18 12.58 11.06
CA PHE A 65 13.51 12.18 9.70
C PHE A 65 15.00 11.97 9.53
N THR A 66 15.35 11.12 8.57
CA THR A 66 16.72 10.89 8.15
C THR A 66 16.76 10.63 6.65
N LYS A 67 17.93 10.87 6.05
CA LYS A 67 18.16 10.60 4.63
C LYS A 67 18.24 9.09 4.41
N ILE A 68 17.55 8.60 3.38
CA ILE A 68 17.57 7.19 3.00
C ILE A 68 18.92 6.90 2.31
N PRO A 69 19.70 5.90 2.77
CA PRO A 69 20.90 5.47 2.07
C PRO A 69 20.59 4.98 0.65
N THR A 70 21.47 5.29 -0.31
CA THR A 70 21.28 4.93 -1.74
C THR A 70 21.25 3.42 -1.99
N ALA A 71 21.73 2.59 -1.06
CA ALA A 71 21.55 1.15 -1.12
C ALA A 71 20.06 0.76 -1.19
N TYR A 72 19.20 1.51 -0.51
CA TYR A 72 17.78 1.21 -0.32
C TYR A 72 16.84 1.97 -1.25
N ALA A 73 17.32 3.02 -1.92
CA ALA A 73 16.52 3.86 -2.83
C ALA A 73 17.11 3.94 -4.24
N ASP A 74 16.25 4.12 -5.23
CA ASP A 74 16.60 4.32 -6.66
C ASP A 74 17.49 5.55 -6.89
N GLU A 75 17.28 6.58 -6.09
CA GLU A 75 17.94 7.88 -6.18
C GLU A 75 18.34 8.38 -4.79
N ALA A 76 19.39 9.20 -4.74
CA ALA A 76 19.80 9.89 -3.52
C ALA A 76 18.84 11.04 -3.19
N GLY A 77 18.88 11.52 -1.94
CA GLY A 77 18.17 12.74 -1.54
C GLY A 77 16.75 12.51 -1.00
N ARG A 78 16.31 11.26 -0.90
CA ARG A 78 15.03 10.91 -0.27
C ARG A 78 15.18 10.86 1.26
N TYR A 79 14.09 11.16 1.96
CA TYR A 79 13.99 11.11 3.41
C TYR A 79 12.86 10.16 3.82
N LEU A 80 12.97 9.59 5.02
CA LEU A 80 11.94 8.81 5.67
C LEU A 80 11.99 9.08 7.18
N ARG A 81 10.91 8.81 7.91
CA ARG A 81 11.01 8.75 9.37
C ARG A 81 12.01 7.67 9.76
N LYS A 82 12.76 7.92 10.84
CA LYS A 82 13.83 7.03 11.33
C LYS A 82 13.30 5.64 11.68
N ASP A 83 12.17 5.59 12.38
CA ASP A 83 11.48 4.35 12.78
C ASP A 83 11.02 3.52 11.57
N ALA A 84 10.36 4.17 10.60
CA ALA A 84 9.94 3.54 9.35
C ALA A 84 11.15 3.08 8.51
N LEU A 85 12.26 3.81 8.50
CA LEU A 85 13.47 3.40 7.79
C LEU A 85 14.13 2.18 8.45
N GLU A 86 14.20 2.14 9.78
CA GLU A 86 14.74 0.99 10.50
C GLU A 86 13.91 -0.27 10.22
N ALA A 87 12.58 -0.16 10.27
CA ALA A 87 11.68 -1.25 9.92
C ALA A 87 11.84 -1.67 8.44
N PHE A 88 11.95 -0.70 7.53
CA PHE A 88 12.18 -1.00 6.11
C PHE A 88 13.50 -1.74 5.89
N ILE A 89 14.59 -1.36 6.57
CA ILE A 89 15.88 -2.04 6.43
C ILE A 89 15.76 -3.50 6.86
N GLN A 90 15.05 -3.81 7.94
CA GLN A 90 14.80 -5.19 8.36
C GLN A 90 14.01 -5.98 7.31
N MET A 91 12.95 -5.38 6.76
CA MET A 91 12.15 -5.97 5.67
C MET A 91 13.01 -6.21 4.42
N TYR A 92 13.82 -5.23 4.02
CA TYR A 92 14.72 -5.30 2.88
C TYR A 92 15.74 -6.44 3.03
N GLU A 93 16.40 -6.56 4.18
CA GLU A 93 17.40 -7.61 4.40
C GLU A 93 16.77 -9.02 4.42
N SER A 94 15.53 -9.16 4.92
CA SER A 94 14.81 -10.42 4.84
C SER A 94 14.44 -10.78 3.40
N ALA A 95 13.84 -9.83 2.67
CA ALA A 95 13.50 -10.00 1.26
C ALA A 95 14.72 -10.43 0.44
N LYS A 96 15.85 -9.77 0.67
CA LYS A 96 17.11 -10.04 -0.04
C LYS A 96 17.63 -11.47 0.17
N LYS A 97 17.46 -12.06 1.36
CA LYS A 97 17.84 -13.46 1.63
C LYS A 97 17.03 -14.46 0.80
N GLU A 98 15.83 -14.07 0.39
CA GLU A 98 14.93 -14.88 -0.44
C GLU A 98 15.03 -14.52 -1.95
N GLY A 99 16.03 -13.71 -2.32
CA GLY A 99 16.23 -13.27 -3.71
C GLY A 99 15.23 -12.20 -4.17
N ILE A 100 14.51 -11.57 -3.24
CA ILE A 100 13.59 -10.47 -3.51
C ILE A 100 14.34 -9.14 -3.34
N ASN A 101 14.38 -8.33 -4.39
CA ASN A 101 15.09 -7.05 -4.37
C ASN A 101 14.11 -5.88 -4.26
N LEU A 102 14.00 -5.31 -3.06
CA LEU A 102 13.16 -4.15 -2.80
C LEU A 102 13.95 -2.85 -2.97
N LYS A 103 13.38 -1.88 -3.65
CA LYS A 103 13.98 -0.57 -3.91
C LYS A 103 12.94 0.52 -3.73
N ILE A 104 13.22 1.47 -2.84
CA ILE A 104 12.37 2.65 -2.65
C ILE A 104 12.50 3.53 -3.89
N ARG A 105 11.37 3.75 -4.58
CA ARG A 105 11.21 4.67 -5.70
C ARG A 105 10.71 6.05 -5.26
N SER A 106 9.95 6.10 -4.17
CA SER A 106 9.41 7.33 -3.60
C SER A 106 9.15 7.14 -2.11
N ALA A 107 9.30 8.21 -1.33
CA ALA A 107 9.27 8.20 0.13
C ALA A 107 8.72 9.56 0.61
N THR A 108 9.31 10.19 1.63
CA THR A 108 8.80 11.46 2.15
C THR A 108 8.73 12.54 1.07
N ARG A 109 7.57 13.19 0.98
CA ARG A 109 7.34 14.35 0.13
C ARG A 109 6.77 15.45 1.02
N ASN A 110 7.38 16.63 1.06
CA ASN A 110 6.76 17.76 1.73
C ASN A 110 5.63 18.36 0.85
N PHE A 111 4.92 19.34 1.39
CA PHE A 111 3.80 20.00 0.72
C PHE A 111 4.21 20.56 -0.65
N ASP A 112 5.32 21.29 -0.72
CA ASP A 112 5.78 21.95 -1.95
C ASP A 112 6.18 20.94 -3.03
N TYR A 113 6.83 19.84 -2.64
CA TYR A 113 7.15 18.77 -3.58
C TYR A 113 5.87 18.14 -4.16
N GLN A 114 4.89 17.85 -3.31
CA GLN A 114 3.60 17.29 -3.74
C GLN A 114 2.82 18.29 -4.60
N LYS A 115 2.86 19.59 -4.27
CA LYS A 115 2.31 20.68 -5.07
C LYS A 115 2.89 20.70 -6.47
N GLY A 116 4.20 20.59 -6.61
CA GLY A 116 4.84 20.49 -7.92
C GLY A 116 4.33 19.31 -8.76
N ILE A 117 4.15 18.12 -8.16
CA ILE A 117 3.58 16.96 -8.87
C ILE A 117 2.15 17.24 -9.31
N TRP A 118 1.32 17.74 -8.39
CA TRP A 118 -0.08 18.02 -8.63
C TRP A 118 -0.26 19.06 -9.75
N GLU A 119 0.41 20.21 -9.64
CA GLU A 119 0.21 21.33 -10.56
C GLU A 119 0.73 21.02 -11.96
N ARG A 120 1.79 20.22 -12.11
CA ARG A 120 2.21 19.74 -13.43
C ARG A 120 1.15 18.85 -14.09
N LYS A 121 0.47 17.99 -13.34
CA LYS A 121 -0.65 17.18 -13.86
C LYS A 121 -1.88 18.05 -14.16
N TRP A 122 -2.17 19.02 -13.29
CA TRP A 122 -3.29 19.95 -13.43
C TRP A 122 -3.18 20.82 -14.69
N THR A 123 -1.98 21.31 -14.98
CA THR A 123 -1.69 22.21 -16.10
C THR A 123 -1.37 21.47 -17.41
N GLY A 124 -1.34 20.13 -17.40
CA GLY A 124 -1.02 19.34 -18.58
C GLY A 124 0.47 19.16 -18.87
N ALA A 125 1.36 19.87 -18.15
CA ALA A 125 2.81 19.71 -18.27
C ALA A 125 3.28 18.26 -18.01
N THR A 126 2.56 17.53 -17.16
CA THR A 126 2.64 16.08 -17.04
C THR A 126 1.32 15.47 -17.51
N LYS A 127 1.39 14.69 -18.60
CA LYS A 127 0.22 13.97 -19.12
C LYS A 127 -0.25 12.90 -18.13
N VAL A 128 -1.57 12.76 -17.97
CA VAL A 128 -2.20 11.69 -17.19
C VAL A 128 -2.90 10.75 -18.15
N SER A 129 -2.52 9.47 -18.13
CA SER A 129 -2.98 8.47 -19.11
C SER A 129 -2.78 8.94 -20.57
N GLY A 130 -1.64 9.59 -20.85
CA GLY A 130 -1.29 10.11 -22.16
C GLY A 130 -2.02 11.40 -22.59
N LYS A 131 -2.85 11.99 -21.72
CA LYS A 131 -3.66 13.17 -22.05
C LYS A 131 -3.25 14.41 -21.24
N ASP A 132 -3.37 15.57 -21.88
CA ASP A 132 -3.34 16.87 -21.21
C ASP A 132 -4.71 17.12 -20.57
N LEU A 133 -4.77 17.11 -19.25
CA LEU A 133 -6.03 17.27 -18.52
C LEU A 133 -6.56 18.71 -18.54
N SER A 134 -5.69 19.70 -18.75
CA SER A 134 -6.11 21.11 -18.83
C SER A 134 -7.01 21.36 -20.04
N ILE A 135 -6.77 20.59 -21.12
CA ILE A 135 -7.54 20.62 -22.37
C ILE A 135 -8.68 19.58 -22.32
N THR A 136 -8.36 18.33 -21.95
CA THR A 136 -9.33 17.23 -22.09
C THR A 136 -10.38 17.17 -20.98
N ILE A 137 -10.14 17.79 -19.83
CA ILE A 137 -11.07 17.86 -18.70
C ILE A 137 -11.12 19.31 -18.18
N PRO A 138 -11.92 20.19 -18.81
CA PRO A 138 -11.99 21.61 -18.42
C PRO A 138 -12.68 21.82 -17.06
N ASN A 139 -13.58 20.93 -16.65
CA ASN A 139 -14.22 21.02 -15.34
C ASN A 139 -13.19 20.72 -14.23
N PRO A 140 -12.98 21.63 -13.26
CA PRO A 140 -11.92 21.49 -12.25
C PRO A 140 -12.15 20.30 -11.30
N VAL A 141 -13.41 20.02 -10.94
CA VAL A 141 -13.75 18.90 -10.03
C VAL A 141 -13.47 17.56 -10.71
N GLU A 142 -13.88 17.39 -11.96
CA GLU A 142 -13.59 16.17 -12.73
C GLU A 142 -12.09 16.03 -13.01
N ARG A 143 -11.39 17.14 -13.25
CA ARG A 143 -9.94 17.13 -13.42
C ARG A 143 -9.22 16.70 -12.14
N ALA A 144 -9.62 17.25 -11.00
CA ALA A 144 -9.10 16.86 -9.70
C ALA A 144 -9.35 15.37 -9.43
N ARG A 145 -10.58 14.87 -9.65
CA ARG A 145 -10.91 13.44 -9.53
C ARG A 145 -10.04 12.57 -10.42
N LYS A 146 -9.75 13.01 -11.65
CA LYS A 146 -8.87 12.26 -12.56
C LYS A 146 -7.43 12.17 -12.04
N ILE A 147 -6.90 13.24 -11.45
CA ILE A 147 -5.55 13.23 -10.85
C ILE A 147 -5.53 12.37 -9.58
N LEU A 148 -6.58 12.47 -8.77
CA LEU A 148 -6.78 11.73 -7.52
C LEU A 148 -6.94 10.21 -7.70
N GLU A 149 -7.04 9.71 -8.94
CA GLU A 149 -6.95 8.27 -9.19
C GLU A 149 -5.65 7.65 -8.62
N TYR A 150 -4.53 8.39 -8.70
CA TYR A 150 -3.20 7.93 -8.29
C TYR A 150 -2.28 9.02 -7.70
N SER A 151 -2.77 10.25 -7.52
CA SER A 151 -1.94 11.35 -7.02
C SER A 151 -2.70 12.24 -6.07
N SER A 152 -2.23 12.31 -4.83
CA SER A 152 -2.86 13.11 -3.77
C SER A 152 -2.82 14.60 -4.05
N MET A 153 -3.84 15.30 -3.57
CA MET A 153 -3.76 16.74 -3.36
C MET A 153 -2.61 17.06 -2.37
N PRO A 154 -1.90 18.18 -2.55
CA PRO A 154 -0.97 18.69 -1.54
C PRO A 154 -1.69 18.87 -0.20
N GLY A 155 -1.08 18.39 0.88
CA GLY A 155 -1.68 18.39 2.21
C GLY A 155 -2.51 17.15 2.54
N THR A 156 -2.74 16.24 1.58
CA THR A 156 -3.51 14.99 1.80
C THR A 156 -2.72 13.71 1.55
N SER A 157 -1.45 13.82 1.12
CA SER A 157 -0.62 12.65 0.85
C SER A 157 -0.09 12.02 2.13
N ARG A 158 -0.17 10.69 2.23
CA ARG A 158 0.47 9.96 3.34
C ARG A 158 2.00 9.98 3.26
N HIS A 159 2.58 10.30 2.09
CA HIS A 159 4.03 10.54 1.99
C HIS A 159 4.49 11.75 2.80
N HIS A 160 3.59 12.69 3.15
CA HIS A 160 3.90 13.77 4.08
C HIS A 160 4.35 13.25 5.44
N TRP A 161 3.82 12.09 5.84
CA TRP A 161 3.99 11.53 7.18
C TRP A 161 5.34 10.87 7.36
N GLY A 162 6.05 10.58 6.27
CA GLY A 162 7.30 9.82 6.28
C GLY A 162 7.15 8.37 6.71
N THR A 163 5.92 7.84 6.65
CA THR A 163 5.58 6.44 6.91
C THR A 163 5.38 5.63 5.64
N ASP A 164 5.23 6.29 4.50
CA ASP A 164 4.79 5.67 3.25
C ASP A 164 5.93 5.65 2.23
N ILE A 165 6.07 4.49 1.57
CA ILE A 165 7.08 4.20 0.56
C ILE A 165 6.44 3.56 -0.68
N ASP A 166 6.97 3.93 -1.84
CA ASP A 166 6.66 3.30 -3.12
C ASP A 166 7.83 2.40 -3.52
N LEU A 167 7.55 1.13 -3.81
CA LEU A 167 8.57 0.12 -4.10
C LEU A 167 8.61 -0.26 -5.58
N ASN A 168 9.82 -0.38 -6.14
CA ASN A 168 10.18 -0.97 -7.43
C ASN A 168 9.59 -0.34 -8.71
N ASN A 169 8.26 -0.20 -8.84
CA ASN A 169 7.59 0.29 -10.04
C ASN A 169 6.29 1.02 -9.70
N PHE A 170 5.84 1.94 -10.55
CA PHE A 170 4.57 2.67 -10.40
C PHE A 170 3.42 2.11 -11.26
N GLU A 171 3.61 0.94 -11.86
CA GLU A 171 2.62 0.28 -12.71
C GLU A 171 2.22 -1.08 -12.15
N ASN A 172 0.91 -1.31 -11.97
CA ASN A 172 0.41 -2.57 -11.43
C ASN A 172 0.79 -3.78 -12.29
N ALA A 173 0.86 -3.60 -13.61
CA ALA A 173 1.22 -4.64 -14.57
C ALA A 173 2.62 -5.24 -14.32
N TYR A 174 3.55 -4.45 -13.77
CA TYR A 174 4.86 -4.96 -13.36
C TYR A 174 4.75 -6.07 -12.31
N PHE A 175 3.81 -5.93 -11.38
CA PHE A 175 3.60 -6.85 -10.25
C PHE A 175 2.67 -8.02 -10.59
N GLU A 176 2.35 -8.23 -11.87
CA GLU A 176 1.42 -9.28 -12.32
C GLU A 176 2.13 -10.46 -12.97
N SER A 177 3.42 -10.33 -13.24
CA SER A 177 4.21 -11.41 -13.82
C SER A 177 5.69 -11.32 -13.45
N GLY A 178 6.43 -12.39 -13.75
CA GLY A 178 7.90 -12.40 -13.65
C GLY A 178 8.42 -12.07 -12.25
N GLN A 179 9.42 -11.20 -12.20
CA GLN A 179 10.07 -10.80 -10.96
C GLN A 179 9.18 -9.90 -10.08
N GLY A 180 8.41 -8.99 -10.68
CA GLY A 180 7.53 -8.10 -9.92
C GLY A 180 6.40 -8.87 -9.23
N LEU A 181 5.89 -9.95 -9.83
CA LEU A 181 4.92 -10.82 -9.16
C LEU A 181 5.50 -11.44 -7.88
N LYS A 182 6.73 -11.99 -7.95
CA LYS A 182 7.41 -12.57 -6.79
C LYS A 182 7.63 -11.54 -5.67
N GLU A 183 8.03 -10.32 -6.05
CA GLU A 183 8.20 -9.21 -5.10
C GLU A 183 6.89 -8.84 -4.41
N TYR A 184 5.80 -8.75 -5.17
CA TYR A 184 4.49 -8.42 -4.62
C TYR A 184 3.93 -9.52 -3.73
N GLU A 185 4.02 -10.79 -4.15
CA GLU A 185 3.59 -11.94 -3.33
C GLU A 185 4.38 -12.01 -2.02
N TRP A 186 5.70 -11.78 -2.07
CA TRP A 186 6.52 -11.72 -0.87
C TRP A 186 6.09 -10.59 0.06
N LEU A 187 5.83 -9.38 -0.48
CA LEU A 187 5.35 -8.26 0.33
C LEU A 187 3.98 -8.55 0.96
N GLN A 188 3.03 -9.12 0.21
CA GLN A 188 1.72 -9.50 0.76
C GLN A 188 1.83 -10.49 1.93
N ALA A 189 2.75 -11.44 1.84
CA ALA A 189 2.96 -12.44 2.88
C ALA A 189 3.74 -11.91 4.10
N ASN A 190 4.70 -11.00 3.89
CA ASN A 190 5.72 -10.69 4.90
C ASN A 190 5.74 -9.25 5.40
N ALA A 191 5.23 -8.27 4.64
CA ALA A 191 5.41 -6.85 4.97
C ALA A 191 4.79 -6.48 6.33
N SER A 192 3.68 -7.12 6.71
CA SER A 192 2.99 -6.89 7.98
C SER A 192 3.84 -7.27 9.20
N THR A 193 4.73 -8.27 9.08
CA THR A 193 5.71 -8.66 10.12
C THR A 193 6.66 -7.50 10.46
N TYR A 194 6.92 -6.62 9.49
CA TYR A 194 7.76 -5.42 9.66
C TYR A 194 6.93 -4.15 9.89
N GLY A 195 5.63 -4.29 10.11
CA GLY A 195 4.71 -3.18 10.37
C GLY A 195 4.24 -2.43 9.12
N PHE A 196 4.50 -2.94 7.91
CA PHE A 196 4.04 -2.32 6.66
C PHE A 196 2.70 -2.89 6.20
N CYS A 197 1.85 -2.02 5.65
CA CYS A 197 0.54 -2.39 5.13
C CYS A 197 0.26 -1.71 3.79
N GLN A 198 -0.33 -2.44 2.86
CA GLN A 198 -0.78 -1.89 1.58
C GLN A 198 -2.09 -1.13 1.77
N VAL A 199 -1.99 0.20 1.88
CA VAL A 199 -3.14 1.09 2.17
C VAL A 199 -4.06 1.29 0.98
N TYR A 200 -3.56 1.16 -0.24
CA TYR A 200 -4.35 1.29 -1.48
C TYR A 200 -4.53 -0.08 -2.13
N SER A 201 -5.33 -0.94 -1.47
CA SER A 201 -5.75 -2.26 -1.96
C SER A 201 -6.78 -2.15 -3.10
N GLU A 202 -7.40 -3.24 -3.58
CA GLU A 202 -8.47 -3.10 -4.57
C GLU A 202 -9.67 -2.31 -4.01
N LYS A 203 -10.34 -1.55 -4.89
CA LYS A 203 -11.64 -0.95 -4.55
C LYS A 203 -12.70 -2.04 -4.57
N GLY A 204 -13.57 -2.05 -3.58
CA GLY A 204 -14.59 -3.08 -3.44
C GLY A 204 -15.56 -2.80 -2.29
N PRO A 205 -16.33 -3.81 -1.86
CA PRO A 205 -17.34 -3.64 -0.80
C PRO A 205 -16.77 -3.01 0.48
N ASN A 206 -15.52 -3.38 0.83
CA ASN A 206 -14.84 -2.96 2.05
C ASN A 206 -14.03 -1.65 1.89
N ARG A 207 -13.77 -1.20 0.66
CA ARG A 207 -13.02 0.04 0.35
C ARG A 207 -13.58 0.68 -0.92
N LYS A 208 -14.63 1.48 -0.79
CA LYS A 208 -15.35 2.06 -1.93
C LYS A 208 -14.68 3.31 -2.50
N GLU A 209 -14.04 4.08 -1.64
CA GLU A 209 -13.49 5.40 -1.94
C GLU A 209 -11.95 5.38 -1.88
N GLY A 210 -11.33 6.45 -2.38
CA GLY A 210 -9.89 6.70 -2.30
C GLY A 210 -9.16 6.45 -3.60
N TYR A 211 -7.84 6.29 -3.51
CA TYR A 211 -6.98 6.01 -4.66
C TYR A 211 -7.25 4.62 -5.23
N ASN A 212 -6.90 4.42 -6.50
CA ASN A 212 -6.97 3.12 -7.14
C ASN A 212 -5.97 2.13 -6.51
N LEU A 213 -5.98 0.87 -6.96
CA LEU A 213 -5.02 -0.13 -6.49
C LEU A 213 -3.58 0.35 -6.78
N GLU A 214 -2.73 0.34 -5.77
CA GLU A 214 -1.30 0.62 -5.91
C GLU A 214 -0.52 -0.53 -5.26
N LYS A 215 -0.01 -1.45 -6.08
CA LYS A 215 0.77 -2.62 -5.61
C LYS A 215 2.13 -2.25 -5.00
N TRP A 216 2.60 -1.05 -5.27
CA TRP A 216 3.87 -0.51 -4.82
C TRP A 216 3.78 0.29 -3.51
N HIS A 217 2.60 0.71 -3.07
CA HIS A 217 2.44 1.69 -1.99
C HIS A 217 2.23 1.01 -0.63
N TRP A 218 3.19 1.16 0.27
CA TRP A 218 3.21 0.53 1.59
C TRP A 218 3.43 1.54 2.70
N SER A 219 2.62 1.47 3.76
CA SER A 219 2.62 2.41 4.89
C SER A 219 3.03 1.72 6.19
N TYR A 220 3.96 2.32 6.93
CA TYR A 220 4.42 1.86 8.24
C TYR A 220 3.37 2.18 9.32
N LEU A 221 2.59 1.17 9.71
CA LEU A 221 1.42 1.28 10.56
C LEU A 221 1.67 1.81 11.98
N PRO A 222 2.75 1.44 12.68
CA PRO A 222 2.95 1.87 14.07
C PRO A 222 2.83 3.38 14.29
N VAL A 223 3.22 4.18 13.29
CA VAL A 223 3.03 5.64 13.28
C VAL A 223 1.80 6.05 12.48
N ALA A 224 1.58 5.42 11.32
CA ALA A 224 0.58 5.88 10.38
C ALA A 224 -0.86 5.73 10.89
N LYS A 225 -1.13 4.81 11.83
CA LYS A 225 -2.43 4.69 12.50
C LYS A 225 -2.75 5.93 13.33
N GLU A 226 -1.81 6.37 14.17
CA GLU A 226 -1.98 7.56 14.99
C GLU A 226 -2.15 8.83 14.14
N LEU A 227 -1.40 8.95 13.04
CA LEU A 227 -1.56 10.05 12.08
C LEU A 227 -2.89 9.99 11.33
N THR A 228 -3.38 8.80 11.00
CA THR A 228 -4.72 8.63 10.39
C THR A 228 -5.80 9.05 11.38
N ALA A 229 -5.70 8.65 12.64
CA ALA A 229 -6.63 9.03 13.70
C ALA A 229 -6.56 10.53 14.01
N PHE A 230 -5.37 11.15 13.98
CA PHE A 230 -5.21 12.59 14.09
C PHE A 230 -5.89 13.31 12.92
N ALA A 231 -5.63 12.86 11.67
CA ALA A 231 -6.22 13.45 10.48
C ALA A 231 -7.75 13.36 10.51
N GLU A 232 -8.32 12.23 10.92
CA GLU A 232 -9.76 12.07 11.10
C GLU A 232 -10.36 13.08 12.10
N ARG A 233 -9.64 13.38 13.19
CA ARG A 233 -10.11 14.30 14.23
C ARG A 233 -9.88 15.78 13.91
N GLN A 234 -8.84 16.11 13.15
CA GLN A 234 -8.32 17.49 13.07
C GLN A 234 -8.30 18.06 11.65
N LEU A 235 -8.11 17.22 10.63
CA LEU A 235 -8.01 17.68 9.24
C LEU A 235 -9.41 17.81 8.64
N THR A 236 -9.69 18.94 8.01
CA THR A 236 -10.93 19.19 7.30
C THR A 236 -10.67 19.50 5.83
N ASN A 237 -11.70 19.33 4.98
CA ASN A 237 -11.56 19.68 3.56
C ASN A 237 -11.30 21.17 3.32
N LYS A 238 -11.57 22.04 4.30
CA LYS A 238 -11.32 23.49 4.21
C LYS A 238 -9.85 23.84 4.44
N ASP A 239 -9.10 22.97 5.11
CA ASP A 239 -7.67 23.17 5.35
C ASP A 239 -6.85 22.97 4.06
N ILE A 240 -7.40 22.19 3.11
CA ILE A 240 -6.75 21.85 1.84
C ILE A 240 -6.78 23.06 0.91
N SER A 241 -5.64 23.74 0.81
CA SER A 241 -5.49 25.05 0.15
C SER A 241 -4.06 25.25 -0.36
N GLY A 242 -3.82 26.32 -1.14
CA GLY A 242 -2.46 26.76 -1.50
C GLY A 242 -1.86 26.18 -2.79
N PHE A 243 -2.68 25.53 -3.64
CA PHE A 243 -2.29 24.97 -4.94
C PHE A 243 -3.46 25.06 -5.95
N LEU A 244 -3.17 24.91 -7.23
CA LEU A 244 -4.21 24.96 -8.29
C LEU A 244 -5.25 23.85 -8.12
N GLY A 245 -6.55 24.20 -8.10
CA GLY A 245 -7.64 23.23 -7.96
C GLY A 245 -7.97 22.88 -6.51
N ALA A 246 -7.33 23.51 -5.52
CA ALA A 246 -7.60 23.26 -4.10
C ALA A 246 -9.06 23.59 -3.71
N GLU A 247 -9.70 24.52 -4.41
CA GLU A 247 -11.11 24.89 -4.21
C GLU A 247 -12.08 23.72 -4.36
N THR A 248 -11.70 22.67 -5.09
CA THR A 248 -12.50 21.47 -5.30
C THR A 248 -12.50 20.50 -4.12
N ALA A 249 -11.57 20.67 -3.17
CA ALA A 249 -11.34 19.70 -2.09
C ALA A 249 -12.58 19.43 -1.23
N SER A 250 -13.34 20.49 -0.92
CA SER A 250 -14.58 20.39 -0.13
C SER A 250 -15.71 19.70 -0.88
N GLU A 251 -15.90 19.99 -2.16
CA GLU A 251 -16.91 19.32 -2.99
C GLU A 251 -16.56 17.84 -3.20
N ILE A 252 -15.28 17.51 -3.36
CA ILE A 252 -14.79 16.14 -3.53
C ILE A 252 -14.84 15.37 -2.21
N ARG A 253 -14.83 16.05 -1.06
CA ARG A 253 -14.70 15.44 0.27
C ARG A 253 -13.39 14.66 0.41
N VAL A 254 -12.28 15.31 0.05
CA VAL A 254 -10.96 14.66 -0.09
C VAL A 254 -10.46 14.02 1.21
N VAL A 255 -10.79 14.57 2.38
CA VAL A 255 -10.40 13.98 3.67
C VAL A 255 -11.13 12.65 3.86
N GLU A 256 -12.46 12.64 3.81
CA GLU A 256 -13.23 11.42 4.08
C GLU A 256 -13.06 10.37 2.99
N LYS A 257 -12.98 10.80 1.73
CA LYS A 257 -12.91 9.88 0.59
C LYS A 257 -11.50 9.41 0.27
N TYR A 258 -10.46 10.22 0.48
CA TYR A 258 -9.10 9.87 0.03
C TYR A 258 -8.10 9.73 1.17
N VAL A 259 -8.07 10.66 2.14
CA VAL A 259 -7.18 10.52 3.30
C VAL A 259 -7.59 9.32 4.15
N LEU A 260 -8.89 9.19 4.43
CA LEU A 260 -9.47 8.08 5.21
C LEU A 260 -9.92 6.89 4.33
N GLY A 261 -9.83 7.03 3.00
CA GLY A 261 -10.21 6.04 1.98
C GLY A 261 -9.19 4.92 1.77
N ILE A 262 -8.62 4.40 2.85
CA ILE A 262 -7.60 3.34 2.83
C ILE A 262 -8.19 1.96 3.16
N ASN A 263 -7.40 0.92 2.89
CA ASN A 263 -7.66 -0.45 3.29
C ASN A 263 -8.03 -0.53 4.78
N PRO A 264 -9.23 -1.05 5.16
CA PRO A 264 -9.65 -1.14 6.55
C PRO A 264 -8.70 -1.93 7.45
N ALA A 265 -7.96 -2.91 6.91
CA ALA A 265 -6.95 -3.66 7.66
C ALA A 265 -5.75 -2.78 8.10
N CYS A 266 -5.56 -1.63 7.44
CA CYS A 266 -4.49 -0.68 7.73
C CYS A 266 -4.94 0.49 8.64
N LYS A 267 -6.21 0.52 9.06
CA LYS A 267 -6.73 1.56 9.96
C LYS A 267 -6.36 1.28 11.42
#